data_AF-A0A561PNI0-F1
#
_entry.id   AF-A0A561PNI0-F1
#
_cell.length_a   1.000
_cell.length_b   1.000
_cell.length_c   1.000
_cell.angle_alpha   90.00
_cell.angle_beta   90.00
_cell.angle_gamma   90.00
#
_symmetry.space_group_name_H-M   'P 1'
#
loop_
_entity.id
_entity.type
_entity.pdbx_description
1 polymer ?
#
loop_
_entity_poly.entity_id
_entity_poly.type
_entity_poly.pdbx_seq_one_letter_code
_entity_poly.pdbx_strand_id
1 'polypeptide(L)'
;MDFGRVPEAMLSDIDFKLPAEPLFNKQVLKGRPVAHPLTYLGCAKWGRKEWIGKIYPQGTKEANFLDEYVKHFNSIELNATHYQIYGPATIAKWDVKAAGMDFKFCPKVPQSISHFSTLINAGDKTTSFLEGVLAFGEHLGPIFLQLSDKFGPAKRDNLYQYLASLPKDLQFFVELRHPQWFEDEAVRMELFNKLRELNVGAIITDTAGRRDIAHMHLTVPKIFIRFVGNSLHPTDYTRIDDWANRIKYWLDKGLEEVYFFMHMHDEATSPELALYMTEKFEAVCGITVKKPVFVTGDAAVKAPAKVKSSKAAKSGPAKTPAKAQSSKAAKSEPAKAPTKAKSGKAAKSEPAKAPAKLKSSKVAKK
;
A
#
# COMPACT_ATOMS: atom_id res chain seq x y z
N MET A 1 -7.69 8.21 -4.54
CA MET A 1 -8.21 7.12 -3.70
C MET A 1 -8.60 7.78 -2.38
N ASP A 2 -9.89 7.87 -2.09
CA ASP A 2 -10.44 8.57 -0.92
C ASP A 2 -10.62 7.65 0.30
N PHE A 3 -10.07 6.43 0.25
CA PHE A 3 -10.20 5.47 1.34
C PHE A 3 -9.58 6.02 2.63
N GLY A 4 -10.39 6.13 3.68
CA GLY A 4 -9.98 6.68 4.98
C GLY A 4 -9.81 8.20 5.00
N ARG A 5 -10.13 8.92 3.92
CA ARG A 5 -10.11 10.38 3.91
C ARG A 5 -11.27 10.93 4.76
N VAL A 6 -10.98 11.93 5.56
CA VAL A 6 -11.98 12.72 6.30
C VAL A 6 -11.80 14.21 5.99
N PRO A 7 -12.83 15.04 6.19
CA PRO A 7 -12.67 16.49 6.17
C PRO A 7 -11.66 16.94 7.23
N GLU A 8 -10.83 17.92 6.90
CA GLU A 8 -9.80 18.45 7.82
C GLU A 8 -10.38 18.92 9.16
N ALA A 9 -11.55 19.55 9.13
CA ALA A 9 -12.26 20.01 10.33
C ALA A 9 -12.61 18.89 11.33
N MET A 10 -12.64 17.63 10.89
CA MET A 10 -12.92 16.48 11.76
C MET A 10 -11.65 15.85 12.35
N LEU A 11 -10.45 16.21 11.86
CA LEU A 11 -9.21 15.55 12.27
C LEU A 11 -8.94 15.71 13.76
N SER A 12 -9.25 16.87 14.34
CA SER A 12 -9.00 17.12 15.76
C SER A 12 -9.93 16.33 16.69
N ASP A 13 -11.05 15.80 16.18
CA ASP A 13 -12.03 15.05 16.95
C ASP A 13 -11.81 13.52 16.87
N ILE A 14 -10.89 13.06 16.04
CA ILE A 14 -10.60 11.63 15.85
C ILE A 14 -9.63 11.14 16.93
N ASP A 15 -9.98 10.03 17.58
CA ASP A 15 -9.04 9.32 18.44
C ASP A 15 -8.00 8.57 17.59
N PHE A 16 -6.79 9.14 17.55
CA PHE A 16 -5.67 8.59 16.81
C PHE A 16 -4.83 7.59 17.60
N LYS A 17 -5.11 7.36 18.88
CA LYS A 17 -4.33 6.44 19.72
C LYS A 17 -4.18 5.08 19.04
N LEU A 18 -2.95 4.57 19.04
CA LEU A 18 -2.69 3.22 18.57
C LEU A 18 -3.35 2.22 19.55
N PRO A 19 -4.08 1.19 19.06
CA PRO A 19 -4.62 0.13 19.90
C PRO A 19 -3.54 -0.53 20.75
N ALA A 20 -3.93 -1.09 21.90
CA ALA A 20 -3.00 -1.80 22.78
C ALA A 20 -2.24 -2.92 22.05
N GLU A 21 -1.06 -3.27 22.56
CA GLU A 21 -0.28 -4.37 22.03
C GLU A 21 -1.05 -5.70 22.11
N PRO A 22 -1.31 -6.39 20.97
CA PRO A 22 -1.98 -7.67 20.99
C PRO A 22 -1.13 -8.75 21.65
N LEU A 23 -1.73 -9.56 22.53
CA LEU A 23 -1.06 -10.76 23.09
C LEU A 23 -0.59 -11.73 21.98
N PHE A 24 -1.27 -11.71 20.83
CA PHE A 24 -0.90 -12.48 19.63
C PHE A 24 0.58 -12.31 19.25
N ASN A 25 1.13 -11.09 19.34
CA ASN A 25 2.48 -10.79 18.87
C ASN A 25 3.57 -11.54 19.66
N LYS A 26 3.28 -12.05 20.86
CA LYS A 26 4.19 -12.94 21.62
C LYS A 26 4.48 -14.26 20.90
N GLN A 27 3.62 -14.66 19.95
CA GLN A 27 3.82 -15.86 19.14
C GLN A 27 4.75 -15.64 17.95
N VAL A 28 5.17 -14.39 17.71
CA VAL A 28 5.94 -13.95 16.54
C VAL A 28 7.26 -13.31 16.97
N LEU A 29 7.23 -12.42 17.96
CA LEU A 29 8.41 -11.76 18.48
C LEU A 29 9.12 -12.64 19.52
N LYS A 30 10.41 -12.87 19.33
CA LYS A 30 11.24 -13.80 20.15
C LYS A 30 11.54 -13.29 21.57
N GLY A 31 11.11 -12.07 21.91
CA GLY A 31 11.26 -11.46 23.23
C GLY A 31 12.63 -10.85 23.53
N ARG A 32 13.56 -10.86 22.56
CA ARG A 32 14.89 -10.26 22.68
C ARG A 32 15.23 -9.44 21.42
N PRO A 33 15.95 -8.32 21.55
CA PRO A 33 16.35 -7.53 20.38
C PRO A 33 17.20 -8.34 19.40
N VAL A 34 17.07 -8.05 18.12
CA VAL A 34 18.01 -8.52 17.10
C VAL A 34 19.18 -7.55 16.97
N ALA A 35 20.37 -8.04 16.62
CA ALA A 35 21.58 -7.21 16.59
C ALA A 35 21.52 -6.08 15.56
N HIS A 36 20.99 -6.37 14.37
CA HIS A 36 20.94 -5.44 13.24
C HIS A 36 19.56 -5.52 12.57
N PRO A 37 18.52 -4.90 13.16
CA PRO A 37 17.21 -4.82 12.52
C PRO A 37 17.32 -3.96 11.25
N LEU A 38 16.69 -4.39 10.17
CA LEU A 38 16.67 -3.61 8.93
C LEU A 38 15.51 -2.63 8.94
N THR A 39 15.72 -1.41 8.44
CA THR A 39 14.65 -0.41 8.35
C THR A 39 14.64 0.27 6.99
N TYR A 40 13.47 0.27 6.37
CA TYR A 40 13.21 0.74 5.01
C TYR A 40 12.06 1.73 5.03
N LEU A 41 12.37 2.99 4.71
CA LEU A 41 11.45 4.11 4.76
C LEU A 41 11.34 4.77 3.38
N GLY A 42 10.14 5.22 3.06
CA GLY A 42 9.88 5.83 1.77
C GLY A 42 8.52 6.49 1.68
N CYS A 43 8.23 7.03 0.50
CA CYS A 43 6.91 7.52 0.13
C CYS A 43 6.18 6.51 -0.77
N ALA A 44 4.91 6.79 -1.05
CA ALA A 44 4.09 5.97 -1.95
C ALA A 44 4.30 6.25 -3.44
N LYS A 45 5.02 7.33 -3.80
CA LYS A 45 5.33 7.73 -5.19
C LYS A 45 6.65 8.51 -5.26
N TRP A 46 7.41 8.33 -6.35
CA TRP A 46 8.52 9.22 -6.72
C TRP A 46 8.07 10.34 -7.69
N GLY A 47 6.99 10.10 -8.44
CA GLY A 47 6.56 10.94 -9.56
C GLY A 47 5.82 12.20 -9.13
N ARG A 48 6.52 13.17 -8.53
CA ARG A 48 5.95 14.39 -7.94
C ARG A 48 6.66 15.64 -8.45
N LYS A 49 5.93 16.50 -9.14
CA LYS A 49 6.46 17.76 -9.68
C LYS A 49 6.66 18.80 -8.58
N GLU A 50 5.82 18.72 -7.56
CA GLU A 50 5.83 19.54 -6.36
C GLU A 50 7.12 19.38 -5.54
N TRP A 51 7.92 18.35 -5.85
CA TRP A 51 9.21 18.11 -5.22
C TRP A 51 10.38 18.75 -5.97
N ILE A 52 10.18 19.30 -7.18
CA ILE A 52 11.16 20.11 -7.92
C ILE A 52 11.41 21.41 -7.16
N GLY A 53 12.68 21.74 -6.95
CA GLY A 53 13.11 22.88 -6.14
C GLY A 53 12.98 22.64 -4.63
N LYS A 54 12.63 21.41 -4.22
CA LYS A 54 12.42 21.03 -2.82
C LYS A 54 13.37 19.92 -2.40
N ILE A 55 13.18 18.71 -2.91
CA ILE A 55 14.15 17.63 -2.77
C ILE A 55 14.75 17.25 -4.13
N TYR A 56 14.03 17.48 -5.23
CA TYR A 56 14.60 17.38 -6.57
C TYR A 56 15.22 18.72 -6.98
N PRO A 57 16.40 18.73 -7.61
CA PRO A 57 16.98 19.96 -8.15
C PRO A 57 16.03 20.71 -9.08
N GLN A 58 16.21 22.03 -9.17
CA GLN A 58 15.43 22.86 -10.10
C GLN A 58 15.65 22.39 -11.54
N GLY A 59 14.57 22.23 -12.30
CA GLY A 59 14.63 21.80 -13.71
C GLY A 59 14.74 20.28 -13.92
N THR A 60 14.68 19.47 -12.86
CA THR A 60 14.63 18.00 -12.99
C THR A 60 13.45 17.58 -13.87
N LYS A 61 13.76 16.80 -14.92
CA LYS A 61 12.76 16.22 -15.82
C LYS A 61 12.09 15.01 -15.18
N GLU A 62 10.82 14.77 -15.50
CA GLU A 62 10.05 13.65 -14.90
C GLU A 62 10.71 12.28 -15.07
N ALA A 63 11.37 12.05 -16.21
CA ALA A 63 12.09 10.81 -16.48
C ALA A 63 13.24 10.52 -15.49
N ASN A 64 13.72 11.55 -14.79
CA ASN A 64 14.83 11.48 -13.84
C ASN A 64 14.33 11.53 -12.37
N PHE A 65 13.03 11.54 -12.12
CA PHE A 65 12.52 11.62 -10.74
C PHE A 65 12.95 10.42 -9.88
N LEU A 66 13.05 9.23 -10.46
CA LEU A 66 13.55 8.06 -9.73
C LEU A 66 15.04 8.21 -9.38
N ASP A 67 15.84 8.75 -10.31
CA ASP A 67 17.27 9.05 -10.06
C ASP A 67 17.46 9.99 -8.87
N GLU A 68 16.58 10.98 -8.71
CA GLU A 68 16.62 11.88 -7.54
C GLU A 68 16.02 11.23 -6.29
N TYR A 69 14.92 10.48 -6.41
CA TYR A 69 14.23 9.87 -5.27
C TYR A 69 15.12 8.96 -4.42
N VAL A 70 15.93 8.10 -5.06
CA VAL A 70 16.83 7.14 -4.36
C VAL A 70 17.94 7.83 -3.54
N LYS A 71 18.17 9.13 -3.77
CA LYS A 71 19.10 9.94 -2.98
C LYS A 71 18.53 10.41 -1.64
N HIS A 72 17.22 10.29 -1.43
CA HIS A 72 16.50 10.80 -0.26
C HIS A 72 15.85 9.71 0.60
N PHE A 73 15.54 8.56 0.00
CA PHE A 73 14.87 7.45 0.66
C PHE A 73 15.60 6.15 0.37
N ASN A 74 15.46 5.16 1.26
CA ASN A 74 15.99 3.81 1.07
C ASN A 74 14.90 2.80 0.68
N SER A 75 13.66 3.25 0.46
CA SER A 75 12.61 2.38 -0.08
C SER A 75 11.50 3.15 -0.79
N ILE A 76 10.64 2.41 -1.50
CA ILE A 76 9.39 2.93 -2.05
C ILE A 76 8.27 1.89 -1.97
N GLU A 77 7.08 2.35 -1.56
CA GLU A 77 5.82 1.63 -1.81
C GLU A 77 5.48 1.80 -3.30
N LEU A 78 5.85 0.81 -4.11
CA LEU A 78 5.80 0.90 -5.57
C LEU A 78 4.38 0.63 -6.07
N ASN A 79 3.64 1.72 -6.27
CA ASN A 79 2.27 1.68 -6.79
C ASN A 79 2.18 1.56 -8.32
N ALA A 80 3.25 1.80 -9.09
CA ALA A 80 3.19 1.71 -10.56
C ALA A 80 2.72 0.32 -11.03
N THR A 81 3.24 -0.75 -10.40
CA THR A 81 2.88 -2.14 -10.70
C THR A 81 1.43 -2.49 -10.37
N HIS A 82 0.75 -1.65 -9.59
CA HIS A 82 -0.68 -1.80 -9.32
C HIS A 82 -1.52 -1.60 -10.59
N TYR A 83 -1.11 -0.67 -11.45
CA TYR A 83 -1.89 -0.28 -12.62
C TYR A 83 -1.53 -1.09 -13.86
N GLN A 84 -0.31 -1.61 -13.92
CA GLN A 84 0.22 -2.32 -15.06
C GLN A 84 1.19 -3.42 -14.63
N ILE A 85 1.14 -4.56 -15.34
CA ILE A 85 2.18 -5.59 -15.25
C ILE A 85 3.32 -5.17 -16.18
N TYR A 86 4.49 -4.93 -15.61
CA TYR A 86 5.71 -4.57 -16.35
C TYR A 86 6.58 -5.80 -16.55
N GLY A 87 7.12 -5.96 -17.76
CA GLY A 87 8.07 -7.04 -18.04
C GLY A 87 9.46 -6.76 -17.43
N PRO A 88 10.32 -7.80 -17.34
CA PRO A 88 11.64 -7.73 -16.72
C PRO A 88 12.51 -6.57 -17.23
N ALA A 89 12.50 -6.31 -18.55
CA ALA A 89 13.30 -5.25 -19.15
C ALA A 89 12.94 -3.82 -18.69
N THR A 90 11.69 -3.59 -18.28
CA THR A 90 11.29 -2.29 -17.72
C THR A 90 11.67 -2.18 -16.25
N ILE A 91 11.45 -3.26 -15.48
CA ILE A 91 11.84 -3.33 -14.07
C ILE A 91 13.35 -3.16 -13.91
N ALA A 92 14.16 -3.84 -14.73
CA ALA A 92 15.62 -3.70 -14.70
C ALA A 92 16.11 -2.26 -14.93
N LYS A 93 15.38 -1.44 -15.71
CA LYS A 93 15.72 -0.02 -15.89
C LYS A 93 15.50 0.80 -14.62
N TRP A 94 14.53 0.43 -13.79
CA TRP A 94 14.30 1.04 -12.49
C TRP A 94 15.32 0.53 -11.46
N ASP A 95 15.62 -0.76 -11.50
CA ASP A 95 16.63 -1.40 -10.64
C ASP A 95 18.00 -0.73 -10.75
N VAL A 96 18.48 -0.47 -11.98
CA VAL A 96 19.76 0.21 -12.22
C VAL A 96 19.87 1.57 -11.53
N LYS A 97 18.74 2.24 -11.23
CA LYS A 97 18.76 3.53 -10.51
C LYS A 97 19.15 3.38 -9.04
N ALA A 98 18.92 2.20 -8.46
CA ALA A 98 19.26 1.86 -7.09
C ALA A 98 20.64 1.19 -6.95
N ALA A 99 21.34 0.91 -8.06
CA ALA A 99 22.61 0.17 -8.04
C ALA A 99 23.63 0.73 -7.04
N GLY A 100 24.15 -0.14 -6.17
CA GLY A 100 25.11 0.22 -5.13
C GLY A 100 24.50 0.93 -3.91
N MET A 101 23.18 0.99 -3.81
CA MET A 101 22.47 1.58 -2.67
C MET A 101 21.69 0.48 -1.92
N ASP A 102 21.65 0.56 -0.59
CA ASP A 102 20.69 -0.22 0.18
C ASP A 102 19.29 0.36 -0.03
N PHE A 103 18.63 -0.05 -1.12
CA PHE A 103 17.32 0.44 -1.51
C PHE A 103 16.37 -0.72 -1.80
N LYS A 104 15.11 -0.62 -1.37
CA LYS A 104 14.09 -1.64 -1.62
C LYS A 104 12.88 -1.10 -2.38
N PHE A 105 12.57 -1.71 -3.52
CA PHE A 105 11.28 -1.54 -4.19
C PHE A 105 10.27 -2.51 -3.62
N CYS A 106 9.16 -2.02 -3.06
CA CYS A 106 8.09 -2.86 -2.52
C CYS A 106 6.90 -2.85 -3.49
N PRO A 107 6.82 -3.79 -4.46
CA PRO A 107 5.82 -3.74 -5.54
C PRO A 107 4.42 -4.10 -5.04
N LYS A 108 3.45 -3.27 -5.43
CA LYS A 108 2.04 -3.55 -5.23
C LYS A 108 1.52 -4.54 -6.27
N VAL A 109 0.80 -5.56 -5.84
CA VAL A 109 0.14 -6.52 -6.74
C VAL A 109 -0.87 -5.78 -7.65
N PRO A 110 -0.89 -6.07 -8.97
CA PRO A 110 -1.79 -5.46 -9.94
C PRO A 110 -3.27 -5.47 -9.52
N GLN A 111 -4.00 -4.40 -9.80
CA GLN A 111 -5.44 -4.28 -9.56
C GLN A 111 -6.26 -5.32 -10.36
N SER A 112 -5.72 -5.78 -11.49
CA SER A 112 -6.30 -6.86 -12.30
C SER A 112 -6.29 -8.23 -11.58
N ILE A 113 -5.55 -8.34 -10.48
CA ILE A 113 -5.53 -9.48 -9.54
C ILE A 113 -6.26 -9.10 -8.24
N SER A 114 -5.94 -7.95 -7.67
CA SER A 114 -6.34 -7.61 -6.29
C SER A 114 -7.72 -6.93 -6.15
N HIS A 115 -8.24 -6.32 -7.22
CA HIS A 115 -9.49 -5.54 -7.18
C HIS A 115 -10.52 -6.04 -8.20
N PHE A 116 -10.07 -6.52 -9.36
CA PHE A 116 -10.94 -6.97 -10.46
C PHE A 116 -11.02 -8.50 -10.58
N SER A 117 -10.66 -9.22 -9.52
CA SER A 117 -10.79 -10.67 -9.42
C SER A 117 -11.23 -11.06 -8.01
N THR A 118 -11.71 -12.28 -7.86
CA THR A 118 -11.99 -12.94 -6.58
C THR A 118 -10.80 -13.76 -6.08
N LEU A 119 -9.62 -13.57 -6.69
CA LEU A 119 -8.39 -14.37 -6.56
C LEU A 119 -8.48 -15.79 -7.15
N ILE A 120 -9.64 -16.19 -7.65
CA ILE A 120 -9.81 -17.43 -8.42
C ILE A 120 -9.15 -17.26 -9.79
N ASN A 121 -8.39 -18.27 -10.23
CA ASN A 121 -7.68 -18.30 -11.52
C ASN A 121 -6.76 -17.07 -11.75
N ALA A 122 -6.18 -16.53 -10.67
CA ALA A 122 -5.23 -15.42 -10.75
C ALA A 122 -3.80 -15.83 -11.10
N GLY A 123 -3.55 -17.13 -11.34
CA GLY A 123 -2.23 -17.73 -11.55
C GLY A 123 -1.41 -17.05 -12.64
N ASP A 124 -1.88 -17.06 -13.89
CA ASP A 124 -1.12 -16.54 -15.03
C ASP A 124 -0.70 -15.07 -14.86
N LYS A 125 -1.62 -14.22 -14.40
CA LYS A 125 -1.33 -12.81 -14.12
C LYS A 125 -0.32 -12.65 -12.97
N THR A 126 -0.42 -13.52 -11.96
CA THR A 126 0.52 -13.52 -10.83
C THR A 126 1.90 -13.93 -11.32
N THR A 127 2.02 -14.97 -12.14
CA THR A 127 3.28 -15.40 -12.77
C THR A 127 3.91 -14.26 -13.57
N SER A 128 3.17 -13.64 -14.50
CA SER A 128 3.71 -12.54 -15.31
C SER A 128 4.13 -11.33 -14.47
N PHE A 129 3.41 -11.04 -13.38
CA PHE A 129 3.81 -9.98 -12.44
C PHE A 129 5.10 -10.33 -11.69
N LEU A 130 5.21 -11.56 -11.17
CA LEU A 130 6.38 -12.04 -10.44
C LEU A 130 7.62 -12.09 -11.35
N GLU A 131 7.51 -12.63 -12.56
CA GLU A 131 8.59 -12.61 -13.56
C GLU A 131 9.15 -11.20 -13.77
N GLY A 132 8.27 -10.20 -13.85
CA GLY A 132 8.66 -8.80 -13.94
C GLY A 132 9.45 -8.33 -12.73
N VAL A 133 8.86 -8.41 -11.53
CA VAL A 133 9.45 -7.81 -10.32
C VAL A 133 10.68 -8.55 -9.81
N LEU A 134 10.88 -9.83 -10.17
CA LEU A 134 12.11 -10.55 -9.88
C LEU A 134 13.35 -9.90 -10.52
N ALA A 135 13.17 -9.09 -11.57
CA ALA A 135 14.27 -8.33 -12.17
C ALA A 135 14.79 -7.17 -11.28
N PHE A 136 14.18 -6.91 -10.12
CA PHE A 136 14.79 -6.05 -9.09
C PHE A 136 15.93 -6.73 -8.33
N GLY A 137 16.11 -8.05 -8.47
CA GLY A 137 17.22 -8.77 -7.82
C GLY A 137 17.34 -8.47 -6.32
N GLU A 138 18.51 -7.96 -5.91
CA GLU A 138 18.78 -7.62 -4.51
C GLU A 138 17.95 -6.44 -3.99
N HIS A 139 17.44 -5.55 -4.86
CA HIS A 139 16.60 -4.42 -4.46
C HIS A 139 15.12 -4.79 -4.34
N LEU A 140 14.73 -6.05 -4.58
CA LEU A 140 13.36 -6.50 -4.34
C LEU A 140 13.05 -6.49 -2.84
N GLY A 141 12.11 -5.61 -2.44
CA GLY A 141 11.50 -5.61 -1.12
C GLY A 141 10.23 -6.47 -1.08
N PRO A 142 9.49 -6.44 0.05
CA PRO A 142 8.26 -7.18 0.19
C PRO A 142 7.22 -6.81 -0.87
N ILE A 143 6.56 -7.84 -1.41
CA ILE A 143 5.48 -7.70 -2.36
C ILE A 143 4.18 -7.57 -1.57
N PHE A 144 3.28 -6.66 -1.94
CA PHE A 144 2.05 -6.49 -1.18
C PHE A 144 0.75 -6.55 -1.97
N LEU A 145 -0.18 -7.34 -1.44
CA LEU A 145 -1.53 -7.54 -1.93
C LEU A 145 -2.51 -6.68 -1.11
N GLN A 146 -2.87 -5.53 -1.64
CA GLN A 146 -3.98 -4.74 -1.10
C GLN A 146 -5.27 -5.11 -1.82
N LEU A 147 -6.23 -5.69 -1.10
CA LEU A 147 -7.54 -6.03 -1.65
C LEU A 147 -8.51 -4.85 -1.57
N SER A 148 -9.49 -4.85 -2.48
CA SER A 148 -10.57 -3.86 -2.44
C SER A 148 -11.35 -3.91 -1.11
N ASP A 149 -11.98 -2.81 -0.76
CA ASP A 149 -12.91 -2.70 0.37
C ASP A 149 -14.17 -3.57 0.21
N LYS A 150 -14.44 -4.10 -0.98
CA LYS A 150 -15.51 -5.08 -1.28
C LYS A 150 -15.10 -6.53 -1.06
N PHE A 151 -13.83 -6.80 -0.75
CA PHE A 151 -13.35 -8.14 -0.47
C PHE A 151 -13.52 -8.45 1.02
N GLY A 152 -14.69 -8.98 1.39
CA GLY A 152 -15.01 -9.38 2.76
C GLY A 152 -14.63 -10.82 3.12
N PRO A 153 -14.77 -11.21 4.40
CA PRO A 153 -14.40 -12.52 4.92
C PRO A 153 -15.19 -13.70 4.32
N ALA A 154 -16.34 -13.45 3.70
CA ALA A 154 -17.07 -14.47 2.94
C ALA A 154 -16.23 -15.11 1.80
N LYS A 155 -15.13 -14.48 1.38
CA LYS A 155 -14.21 -14.98 0.34
C LYS A 155 -12.85 -15.41 0.91
N ARG A 156 -12.76 -15.66 2.22
CA ARG A 156 -11.50 -16.01 2.90
C ARG A 156 -10.81 -17.24 2.32
N ASP A 157 -11.56 -18.26 1.90
CA ASP A 157 -10.97 -19.48 1.34
C ASP A 157 -10.21 -19.18 0.05
N ASN A 158 -10.75 -18.29 -0.81
CA ASN A 158 -10.04 -17.84 -2.01
C ASN A 158 -8.75 -17.11 -1.65
N LEU A 159 -8.78 -16.25 -0.63
CA LEU A 159 -7.59 -15.54 -0.14
C LEU A 159 -6.55 -16.54 0.35
N TYR A 160 -6.93 -17.47 1.22
CA TYR A 160 -6.00 -18.41 1.83
C TYR A 160 -5.39 -19.37 0.80
N GLN A 161 -6.20 -19.87 -0.14
CA GLN A 161 -5.72 -20.69 -1.26
C GLN A 161 -4.75 -19.92 -2.16
N TYR A 162 -5.08 -18.66 -2.48
CA TYR A 162 -4.19 -17.81 -3.27
C TYR A 162 -2.85 -17.59 -2.56
N LEU A 163 -2.86 -17.18 -1.30
CA LEU A 163 -1.65 -16.96 -0.50
C LEU A 163 -0.83 -18.26 -0.32
N ALA A 164 -1.51 -19.40 -0.15
CA ALA A 164 -0.85 -20.70 -0.06
C ALA A 164 -0.10 -21.05 -1.35
N SER A 165 -0.63 -20.66 -2.52
CA SER A 165 -0.03 -20.91 -3.83
C SER A 165 1.17 -20.03 -4.18
N LEU A 166 1.38 -18.92 -3.44
CA LEU A 166 2.49 -18.00 -3.70
C LEU A 166 3.85 -18.63 -3.34
N PRO A 167 4.94 -18.23 -4.04
CA PRO A 167 6.30 -18.67 -3.72
C PRO A 167 6.68 -18.37 -2.26
N LYS A 168 7.48 -19.25 -1.66
CA LYS A 168 7.84 -19.20 -0.22
C LYS A 168 9.19 -18.54 0.06
N ASP A 169 9.99 -18.33 -0.98
CA ASP A 169 11.26 -17.61 -0.99
C ASP A 169 11.08 -16.08 -1.10
N LEU A 170 9.87 -15.62 -1.42
CA LEU A 170 9.51 -14.20 -1.45
C LEU A 170 8.70 -13.81 -0.21
N GLN A 171 8.92 -12.59 0.29
CA GLN A 171 8.11 -12.04 1.38
C GLN A 171 6.87 -11.34 0.83
N PHE A 172 5.70 -11.83 1.21
CA PHE A 172 4.41 -11.20 0.89
C PHE A 172 3.80 -10.51 2.10
N PHE A 173 3.07 -9.44 1.84
CA PHE A 173 2.21 -8.74 2.79
C PHE A 173 0.79 -8.56 2.24
N VAL A 174 -0.21 -8.51 3.12
CA VAL A 174 -1.63 -8.34 2.74
C VAL A 174 -2.25 -7.17 3.48
N GLU A 175 -2.97 -6.32 2.75
CA GLU A 175 -3.82 -5.26 3.31
C GLU A 175 -5.29 -5.57 3.01
N LEU A 176 -6.09 -5.75 4.06
CA LEU A 176 -7.53 -5.95 3.98
C LEU A 176 -8.26 -4.70 4.45
N ARG A 177 -9.32 -4.34 3.73
CA ARG A 177 -10.01 -3.05 3.90
C ARG A 177 -11.49 -3.18 4.20
N HIS A 178 -12.08 -4.36 4.02
CA HIS A 178 -13.48 -4.57 4.37
C HIS A 178 -13.64 -4.61 5.91
N PRO A 179 -14.51 -3.80 6.53
CA PRO A 179 -14.65 -3.70 7.99
C PRO A 179 -14.86 -5.06 8.70
N GLN A 180 -15.68 -5.93 8.12
CA GLN A 180 -15.97 -7.27 8.67
C GLN A 180 -14.75 -8.18 8.93
N TRP A 181 -13.57 -7.87 8.38
CA TRP A 181 -12.34 -8.59 8.77
C TRP A 181 -11.89 -8.29 10.20
N PHE A 182 -12.30 -7.15 10.75
CA PHE A 182 -11.80 -6.61 12.02
C PHE A 182 -12.87 -6.43 13.09
N GLU A 183 -14.16 -6.40 12.69
CA GLU A 183 -15.32 -6.31 13.58
C GLU A 183 -15.52 -7.56 14.44
N ASP A 184 -15.34 -8.74 13.86
CA ASP A 184 -15.47 -10.03 14.56
C ASP A 184 -14.11 -10.57 14.99
N GLU A 185 -13.95 -10.87 16.28
CA GLU A 185 -12.68 -11.35 16.83
C GLU A 185 -12.29 -12.73 16.31
N ALA A 186 -13.24 -13.65 16.12
CA ALA A 186 -12.95 -14.99 15.62
C ALA A 186 -12.45 -14.94 14.17
N VAL A 187 -13.11 -14.13 13.31
CA VAL A 187 -12.67 -13.88 11.93
C VAL A 187 -11.27 -13.25 11.91
N ARG A 188 -11.05 -12.23 12.75
CA ARG A 188 -9.77 -11.53 12.84
C ARG A 188 -8.62 -12.44 13.30
N MET A 189 -8.87 -13.26 14.31
CA MET A 189 -7.86 -14.20 14.83
C MET A 189 -7.60 -15.35 13.86
N GLU A 190 -8.63 -15.88 13.18
CA GLU A 190 -8.46 -16.87 12.11
C GLU A 190 -7.57 -16.32 11.00
N LEU A 191 -7.83 -15.08 10.56
CA LEU A 191 -7.02 -14.39 9.56
C LEU A 191 -5.55 -14.29 9.99
N PHE A 192 -5.26 -13.74 11.17
CA PHE A 192 -3.87 -13.54 11.60
C PHE A 192 -3.13 -14.86 11.84
N ASN A 193 -3.80 -15.88 12.38
CA ASN A 193 -3.24 -17.22 12.47
C ASN A 193 -2.88 -17.78 11.09
N LYS A 194 -3.81 -17.67 10.13
CA LYS A 194 -3.57 -18.18 8.77
C LYS A 194 -2.43 -17.44 8.07
N LEU A 195 -2.35 -16.12 8.20
CA LEU A 195 -1.25 -15.33 7.65
C LEU A 195 0.10 -15.75 8.27
N ARG A 196 0.15 -15.97 9.59
CA ARG A 196 1.35 -16.46 10.29
C ARG A 196 1.77 -17.85 9.81
N GLU A 197 0.83 -18.79 9.70
CA GLU A 197 1.09 -20.15 9.17
C GLU A 197 1.68 -20.12 7.76
N LEU A 198 1.26 -19.15 6.94
CA LEU A 198 1.71 -19.00 5.56
C LEU A 198 2.98 -18.14 5.41
N ASN A 199 3.54 -17.63 6.51
CA ASN A 199 4.64 -16.66 6.52
C ASN A 199 4.34 -15.37 5.71
N VAL A 200 3.08 -14.92 5.77
CA VAL A 200 2.62 -13.69 5.11
C VAL A 200 2.41 -12.60 6.15
N GLY A 201 2.94 -11.41 5.89
CA GLY A 201 2.76 -10.26 6.76
C GLY A 201 1.39 -9.61 6.64
N ALA A 202 0.84 -9.09 7.73
CA ALA A 202 -0.32 -8.20 7.70
C ALA A 202 0.17 -6.74 7.60
N ILE A 203 -0.39 -5.99 6.65
CA ILE A 203 -0.13 -4.55 6.54
C ILE A 203 -0.97 -3.82 7.58
N ILE A 204 -0.31 -3.00 8.39
CA ILE A 204 -0.99 -2.07 9.27
C ILE A 204 -1.15 -0.75 8.53
N THR A 205 -2.39 -0.30 8.33
CA THR A 205 -2.65 1.00 7.71
C THR A 205 -3.15 1.97 8.76
N ASP A 206 -2.47 3.10 8.88
CA ASP A 206 -2.84 4.17 9.80
C ASP A 206 -3.44 5.32 9.00
N THR A 207 -4.77 5.44 9.02
CA THR A 207 -5.52 6.50 8.31
C THR A 207 -6.66 7.02 9.17
N ALA A 208 -7.03 8.29 8.98
CA ALA A 208 -7.98 8.99 9.84
C ALA A 208 -9.37 8.32 9.88
N GLY A 209 -9.96 8.07 8.72
CA GLY A 209 -11.33 7.55 8.62
C GLY A 209 -11.49 6.05 8.81
N ARG A 210 -10.40 5.30 9.02
CA ARG A 210 -10.41 3.83 9.19
C ARG A 210 -9.42 3.40 10.26
N ARG A 211 -9.76 3.65 11.54
CA ARG A 211 -8.93 3.25 12.68
C ARG A 211 -8.90 1.74 12.91
N ASP A 212 -9.92 1.01 12.45
CA ASP A 212 -10.08 -0.44 12.59
C ASP A 212 -8.95 -1.25 11.93
N ILE A 213 -8.31 -0.69 10.90
CA ILE A 213 -7.20 -1.34 10.18
C ILE A 213 -5.81 -0.95 10.73
N ALA A 214 -5.74 -0.14 11.79
CA ALA A 214 -4.55 0.08 12.61
C ALA A 214 -4.44 -1.02 13.68
N HIS A 215 -4.52 -2.29 13.27
CA HIS A 215 -4.81 -3.43 14.14
C HIS A 215 -3.64 -3.91 15.03
N MET A 216 -2.41 -3.42 14.81
CA MET A 216 -1.19 -3.74 15.62
C MET A 216 -0.75 -5.22 15.64
N HIS A 217 -1.33 -6.10 14.83
CA HIS A 217 -0.95 -7.52 14.78
C HIS A 217 0.23 -7.75 13.85
N LEU A 218 1.23 -8.49 14.32
CA LEU A 218 2.39 -8.93 13.57
C LEU A 218 2.25 -10.43 13.30
N THR A 219 2.20 -10.82 12.03
CA THR A 219 2.07 -12.24 11.62
C THR A 219 3.41 -12.86 11.21
N VAL A 220 4.43 -12.01 11.02
CA VAL A 220 5.84 -12.35 10.78
C VAL A 220 6.69 -11.37 11.59
N PRO A 221 7.98 -11.64 11.88
CA PRO A 221 8.83 -10.72 12.63
C PRO A 221 9.26 -9.49 11.82
N LYS A 222 8.39 -9.02 10.92
CA LYS A 222 8.58 -7.89 10.01
C LYS A 222 7.30 -7.05 10.03
N ILE A 223 7.43 -5.73 9.97
CA ILE A 223 6.26 -4.84 9.90
C ILE A 223 6.22 -4.10 8.57
N PHE A 224 5.01 -3.92 8.04
CA PHE A 224 4.75 -3.05 6.90
C PHE A 224 3.65 -2.08 7.30
N ILE A 225 4.02 -0.81 7.49
CA ILE A 225 3.14 0.26 7.90
C ILE A 225 2.89 1.19 6.71
N ARG A 226 1.61 1.42 6.43
CA ARG A 226 1.17 2.47 5.51
C ARG A 226 0.62 3.62 6.34
N PHE A 227 1.44 4.64 6.55
CA PHE A 227 1.04 5.82 7.29
C PHE A 227 0.41 6.82 6.34
N VAL A 228 -0.91 7.02 6.44
CA VAL A 228 -1.63 8.03 5.68
C VAL A 228 -1.67 9.33 6.49
N GLY A 229 -0.79 10.26 6.13
CA GLY A 229 -0.71 11.60 6.70
C GLY A 229 -1.81 12.52 6.18
N ASN A 230 -2.05 13.59 6.93
CA ASN A 230 -3.03 14.63 6.70
C ASN A 230 -2.36 15.96 6.33
N SER A 231 -1.31 15.89 5.51
CA SER A 231 -0.64 17.07 4.93
C SER A 231 -0.10 18.06 5.97
N LEU A 232 0.67 17.55 6.95
CA LEU A 232 1.30 18.32 8.04
C LEU A 232 0.32 18.85 9.10
N HIS A 233 -0.91 18.33 9.13
CA HIS A 233 -1.80 18.60 10.25
C HIS A 233 -1.13 18.15 11.58
N PRO A 234 -1.33 18.86 12.70
CA PRO A 234 -0.69 18.52 13.99
C PRO A 234 -0.83 17.05 14.43
N THR A 235 -1.92 16.39 14.05
CA THR A 235 -2.16 14.97 14.35
C THR A 235 -1.12 14.04 13.71
N ASP A 236 -0.51 14.43 12.61
CA ASP A 236 0.51 13.61 11.94
C ASP A 236 1.75 13.44 12.82
N TYR A 237 2.20 14.53 13.45
CA TYR A 237 3.37 14.53 14.33
C TYR A 237 3.12 13.68 15.59
N THR A 238 1.96 13.83 16.22
CA THR A 238 1.59 13.02 17.40
C THR A 238 1.50 11.53 17.06
N ARG A 239 0.95 11.19 15.89
CA ARG A 239 0.86 9.78 15.46
C ARG A 239 2.25 9.21 15.15
N ILE A 240 3.14 9.98 14.54
CA ILE A 240 4.53 9.54 14.29
C ILE A 240 5.26 9.28 15.60
N ASP A 241 5.06 10.12 16.60
CA ASP A 241 5.62 9.93 17.94
C ASP A 241 5.12 8.61 18.57
N ASP A 242 3.83 8.33 18.49
CA ASP A 242 3.24 7.07 18.96
C ASP A 242 3.82 5.85 18.21
N TRP A 243 3.99 5.97 16.89
CA TRP A 243 4.60 4.93 16.07
C TRP A 243 6.07 4.69 16.41
N ALA A 244 6.85 5.74 16.65
CA ALA A 244 8.24 5.60 17.07
C ALA A 244 8.34 4.80 18.38
N ASN A 245 7.50 5.12 19.36
CA ASN A 245 7.43 4.38 20.62
C ASN A 245 6.99 2.91 20.41
N ARG A 246 5.99 2.67 19.56
CA ARG A 246 5.53 1.31 19.25
C ARG A 246 6.62 0.47 18.57
N ILE A 247 7.30 1.05 17.59
CA ILE A 247 8.37 0.37 16.84
C ILE A 247 9.53 0.06 17.77
N LYS A 248 9.95 1.01 18.62
CA LYS A 248 10.97 0.76 19.65
C LYS A 248 10.61 -0.43 20.54
N TYR A 249 9.37 -0.48 21.03
CA TYR A 249 8.89 -1.61 21.82
C TYR A 249 8.98 -2.95 21.08
N TRP A 250 8.63 -2.99 19.79
CA TRP A 250 8.74 -4.22 18.97
C TRP A 250 10.18 -4.59 18.65
N LEU A 251 11.06 -3.63 18.36
CA LEU A 251 12.50 -3.85 18.17
C LEU A 251 13.12 -4.48 19.41
N ASP A 252 12.80 -3.97 20.61
CA ASP A 252 13.27 -4.52 21.88
C ASP A 252 12.81 -5.97 22.11
N LYS A 253 11.78 -6.43 21.38
CA LYS A 253 11.22 -7.78 21.47
C LYS A 253 11.57 -8.67 20.28
N GLY A 254 12.42 -8.22 19.39
CA GLY A 254 12.97 -9.04 18.31
C GLY A 254 12.23 -8.89 16.99
N LEU A 255 11.71 -7.69 16.71
CA LEU A 255 11.34 -7.32 15.36
C LEU A 255 12.59 -7.26 14.47
N GLU A 256 12.54 -7.92 13.32
CA GLU A 256 13.68 -8.11 12.41
C GLU A 256 13.73 -7.02 11.32
N GLU A 257 12.58 -6.62 10.77
CA GLU A 257 12.52 -5.65 9.67
C GLU A 257 11.36 -4.65 9.83
N VAL A 258 11.63 -3.38 9.54
CA VAL A 258 10.66 -2.27 9.54
C VAL A 258 10.50 -1.71 8.14
N TYR A 259 9.30 -1.79 7.58
CA TYR A 259 8.91 -1.08 6.37
C TYR A 259 7.85 -0.03 6.74
N PHE A 260 8.15 1.25 6.55
CA PHE A 260 7.22 2.34 6.90
C PHE A 260 7.13 3.32 5.75
N PHE A 261 5.93 3.42 5.17
CA PHE A 261 5.68 4.23 3.99
C PHE A 261 4.80 5.42 4.32
N MET A 262 5.33 6.59 4.03
CA MET A 262 4.62 7.86 4.03
C MET A 262 3.70 7.93 2.81
N HIS A 263 2.41 7.96 3.05
CA HIS A 263 1.39 8.19 2.04
C HIS A 263 0.56 9.39 2.48
N MET A 264 0.06 10.17 1.53
CA MET A 264 -0.88 11.26 1.82
C MET A 264 -1.93 11.35 0.71
N HIS A 265 -3.05 12.03 0.98
CA HIS A 265 -3.98 12.38 -0.10
C HIS A 265 -3.38 13.46 -1.00
N ASP A 266 -2.70 14.44 -0.39
CA ASP A 266 -1.79 15.37 -1.07
C ASP A 266 -0.35 15.06 -0.64
N GLU A 267 0.44 14.57 -1.60
CA GLU A 267 1.80 14.10 -1.40
C GLU A 267 2.85 15.22 -1.52
N ALA A 268 2.44 16.47 -1.76
CA ALA A 268 3.37 17.59 -1.91
C ALA A 268 4.28 17.72 -0.67
N THR A 269 3.73 17.50 0.52
CA THR A 269 4.40 17.66 1.82
C THR A 269 4.95 16.36 2.43
N SER A 270 4.91 15.24 1.69
CA SER A 270 5.43 13.96 2.19
C SER A 270 6.92 14.03 2.59
N PRO A 271 7.81 14.77 1.88
CA PRO A 271 9.21 14.89 2.29
C PRO A 271 9.43 15.52 3.67
N GLU A 272 8.67 16.55 4.05
CA GLU A 272 8.82 17.22 5.35
C GLU A 272 8.40 16.29 6.49
N LEU A 273 7.26 15.61 6.31
CA LEU A 273 6.79 14.69 7.33
C LEU A 273 7.68 13.45 7.42
N ALA A 274 8.24 12.99 6.28
CA ALA A 274 9.22 11.93 6.29
C ALA A 274 10.51 12.34 7.00
N LEU A 275 10.99 13.58 6.82
CA LEU A 275 12.14 14.10 7.58
C LEU A 275 11.86 14.03 9.09
N TYR A 276 10.73 14.58 9.55
CA TYR A 276 10.33 14.50 10.96
C TYR A 276 10.28 13.06 11.46
N MET A 277 9.69 12.14 10.69
CA MET A 277 9.61 10.72 11.02
C MET A 277 10.99 10.08 11.16
N THR A 278 11.92 10.36 10.24
CA THR A 278 13.30 9.83 10.33
C THR A 278 14.05 10.34 11.55
N GLU A 279 13.90 11.62 11.90
CA GLU A 279 14.51 12.21 13.10
C GLU A 279 13.91 11.63 14.38
N LYS A 280 12.59 11.42 14.40
CA LYS A 280 11.91 10.80 15.54
C LYS A 280 12.33 9.35 15.72
N PHE A 281 12.44 8.58 14.64
CA PHE A 281 12.87 7.18 14.69
C PHE A 281 14.34 7.06 15.10
N GLU A 282 15.20 7.97 14.66
CA GLU A 282 16.57 8.02 15.16
C GLU A 282 16.62 8.31 16.67
N ALA A 283 15.89 9.33 17.13
CA ALA A 283 15.88 9.73 18.52
C ALA A 283 15.29 8.67 19.48
N VAL A 284 14.22 7.98 19.07
CA VAL A 284 13.50 7.02 19.93
C VAL A 284 14.00 5.59 19.74
N CYS A 285 14.29 5.21 18.50
CA CYS A 285 14.63 3.84 18.13
C CYS A 285 16.13 3.59 17.95
N GLY A 286 16.95 4.65 17.82
CA GLY A 286 18.35 4.52 17.41
C GLY A 286 18.51 4.05 15.96
N ILE A 287 17.47 4.20 15.15
CA ILE A 287 17.48 3.80 13.73
C ILE A 287 18.05 4.94 12.90
N THR A 288 19.19 4.71 12.27
CA THR A 288 19.75 5.64 11.28
C THR A 288 19.43 5.15 9.87
N VAL A 289 18.70 5.97 9.12
CA VAL A 289 18.31 5.74 7.73
C VAL A 289 18.53 7.00 6.90
N LYS A 290 18.49 6.86 5.58
CA LYS A 290 18.60 7.97 4.64
C LYS A 290 17.47 8.98 4.88
N LYS A 291 17.84 10.26 5.05
CA LYS A 291 16.91 11.36 5.29
C LYS A 291 16.67 12.15 4.00
N PRO A 292 15.46 12.71 3.80
CA PRO A 292 15.25 13.70 2.75
C PRO A 292 16.18 14.89 2.90
N VAL A 293 16.82 15.30 1.82
CA VAL A 293 17.73 16.45 1.79
C VAL A 293 17.06 17.52 0.96
N PHE A 294 16.77 18.65 1.58
CA PHE A 294 16.11 19.76 0.92
C PHE A 294 17.15 20.62 0.21
N VAL A 295 16.81 21.08 -0.99
CA VAL A 295 17.59 22.06 -1.73
C VAL A 295 17.60 23.36 -0.91
N THR A 296 18.75 23.69 -0.32
CA THR A 296 18.96 24.98 0.34
C THR A 296 19.10 26.05 -0.74
N GLY A 297 18.18 27.01 -0.79
CA GLY A 297 18.27 28.14 -1.72
C GLY A 297 18.71 29.42 -1.03
N ASP A 298 19.61 30.18 -1.67
CA ASP A 298 19.71 31.65 -1.57
C ASP A 298 18.45 32.36 -2.16
N ALA A 299 17.28 31.76 -1.98
CA ALA A 299 16.00 32.28 -2.43
C ALA A 299 15.01 32.09 -1.29
N ALA A 300 15.18 32.92 -0.26
CA ALA A 300 14.21 33.09 0.81
C ALA A 300 12.82 33.36 0.24
N VAL A 301 11.96 32.36 0.40
CA VAL A 301 10.54 32.45 0.76
C VAL A 301 9.95 33.85 0.63
N LYS A 302 9.27 34.12 -0.50
CA LYS A 302 8.16 35.08 -0.49
C LYS A 302 6.98 34.38 0.18
N ALA A 303 6.69 34.78 1.41
CA ALA A 303 5.50 34.36 2.16
C ALA A 303 4.21 34.59 1.32
N PRO A 304 3.18 33.74 1.46
CA PRO A 304 1.94 33.89 0.71
C PRO A 304 1.25 35.21 1.07
N ALA A 305 0.79 35.92 0.03
CA ALA A 305 0.07 37.17 0.17
C ALA A 305 -1.22 36.99 0.98
N LYS A 306 -1.43 37.88 1.96
CA LYS A 306 -2.65 37.99 2.76
C LYS A 306 -3.91 37.95 1.87
N VAL A 307 -4.81 37.02 2.15
CA VAL A 307 -6.17 36.99 1.61
C VAL A 307 -6.87 38.29 2.03
N LYS A 308 -7.32 39.08 1.04
CA LYS A 308 -8.14 40.28 1.26
C LYS A 308 -9.53 39.85 1.71
N SER A 309 -9.94 40.27 2.90
CA SER A 309 -11.32 40.22 3.39
C SER A 309 -12.24 41.03 2.48
N SER A 310 -13.26 40.41 1.89
CA SER A 310 -14.35 41.13 1.23
C SER A 310 -15.34 41.67 2.28
N LYS A 311 -15.74 42.92 2.06
CA LYS A 311 -16.63 43.73 2.90
C LYS A 311 -18.06 43.20 2.89
N ALA A 312 -18.71 43.32 4.05
CA ALA A 312 -20.15 43.21 4.25
C ALA A 312 -20.95 44.29 3.49
N ALA A 313 -22.15 43.93 3.03
CA ALA A 313 -23.23 44.86 2.70
C ALA A 313 -24.57 44.32 3.24
N LYS A 314 -25.33 45.21 3.87
CA LYS A 314 -26.55 45.00 4.67
C LYS A 314 -27.84 44.92 3.81
N SER A 315 -28.81 44.12 4.30
CA SER A 315 -30.31 44.18 4.26
C SER A 315 -31.01 45.08 3.22
N GLY A 316 -32.05 44.70 2.46
CA GLY A 316 -33.33 43.97 2.68
C GLY A 316 -34.40 44.61 1.72
N PRO A 317 -35.72 44.30 1.69
CA PRO A 317 -36.51 43.27 2.37
C PRO A 317 -37.39 42.41 1.43
N ALA A 318 -38.17 41.52 2.06
CA ALA A 318 -38.97 40.40 1.54
C ALA A 318 -40.15 40.70 0.61
N LYS A 319 -40.52 39.69 -0.19
CA LYS A 319 -41.90 39.36 -0.60
C LYS A 319 -42.06 37.84 -0.80
N THR A 320 -43.00 37.22 -0.09
CA THR A 320 -43.59 35.89 -0.34
C THR A 320 -44.79 36.06 -1.31
N PRO A 321 -45.16 35.05 -2.14
CA PRO A 321 -46.16 34.03 -1.73
C PRO A 321 -45.86 32.62 -2.32
N ALA A 322 -46.02 31.51 -1.58
CA ALA A 322 -47.20 30.64 -1.40
C ALA A 322 -47.40 29.48 -2.43
N LYS A 323 -47.38 28.25 -1.88
CA LYS A 323 -48.15 27.01 -2.16
C LYS A 323 -48.43 26.50 -3.60
N ALA A 324 -48.06 25.23 -3.85
CA ALA A 324 -48.93 24.09 -4.26
C ALA A 324 -48.05 22.84 -4.49
N GLN A 325 -48.10 21.79 -3.66
CA GLN A 325 -48.91 20.56 -3.77
C GLN A 325 -48.91 19.82 -5.13
N SER A 326 -48.34 18.60 -5.08
CA SER A 326 -48.93 17.32 -5.51
C SER A 326 -48.25 16.52 -6.64
N SER A 327 -47.86 15.30 -6.24
CA SER A 327 -48.27 14.02 -6.81
C SER A 327 -47.44 13.30 -7.90
N LYS A 328 -47.40 11.98 -7.66
CA LYS A 328 -47.40 10.82 -8.56
C LYS A 328 -46.08 10.16 -8.97
N ALA A 329 -46.03 8.91 -8.53
CA ALA A 329 -45.17 7.81 -8.95
C ALA A 329 -45.43 7.39 -10.40
N ALA A 330 -44.41 6.81 -11.05
CA ALA A 330 -44.59 5.72 -11.99
C ALA A 330 -43.28 4.92 -12.14
N LYS A 331 -43.41 3.60 -11.97
CA LYS A 331 -42.47 2.56 -12.38
C LYS A 331 -42.44 2.47 -13.92
N SER A 332 -41.29 2.16 -14.50
CA SER A 332 -41.22 1.29 -15.68
C SER A 332 -39.82 0.64 -15.81
N GLU A 333 -39.86 -0.67 -15.98
CA GLU A 333 -38.75 -1.58 -16.29
C GLU A 333 -38.74 -1.86 -17.82
N PRO A 334 -37.84 -2.69 -18.40
CA PRO A 334 -37.00 -2.27 -19.52
C PRO A 334 -37.41 -2.87 -20.88
N ALA A 335 -36.93 -2.25 -21.97
CA ALA A 335 -37.11 -2.72 -23.34
C ALA A 335 -35.96 -3.61 -23.83
N LYS A 336 -36.34 -4.74 -24.44
CA LYS A 336 -35.50 -5.73 -25.14
C LYS A 336 -35.00 -5.24 -26.52
N ALA A 337 -33.78 -5.65 -26.84
CA ALA A 337 -33.17 -6.13 -28.12
C ALA A 337 -33.65 -5.60 -29.50
N PRO A 338 -32.74 -5.65 -30.50
CA PRO A 338 -32.85 -6.78 -31.44
C PRO A 338 -31.53 -7.43 -31.87
N THR A 339 -31.67 -8.72 -32.16
CA THR A 339 -30.75 -9.65 -32.81
C THR A 339 -30.55 -9.37 -34.31
N LYS A 340 -29.36 -9.69 -34.83
CA LYS A 340 -29.19 -10.22 -36.20
C LYS A 340 -28.04 -11.24 -36.24
N ALA A 341 -28.39 -12.46 -36.64
CA ALA A 341 -27.48 -13.54 -36.97
C ALA A 341 -27.07 -13.47 -38.45
N LYS A 342 -25.86 -13.93 -38.78
CA LYS A 342 -25.59 -14.66 -40.02
C LYS A 342 -24.51 -15.74 -39.77
N SER A 343 -24.85 -16.91 -40.29
CA SER A 343 -24.21 -18.22 -40.23
C SER A 343 -22.95 -18.35 -41.10
N GLY A 344 -22.05 -19.27 -40.73
CA GLY A 344 -20.95 -19.71 -41.60
C GLY A 344 -20.11 -20.88 -41.06
N LYS A 345 -20.64 -22.11 -41.20
CA LYS A 345 -19.99 -23.43 -41.41
C LYS A 345 -18.84 -23.92 -40.49
N ALA A 346 -19.08 -25.13 -39.98
CA ALA A 346 -18.19 -26.00 -39.23
C ALA A 346 -17.12 -26.72 -40.09
N ALA A 347 -15.98 -27.02 -39.48
CA ALA A 347 -15.15 -28.18 -39.81
C ALA A 347 -14.61 -28.79 -38.50
N LYS A 348 -14.83 -30.10 -38.36
CA LYS A 348 -14.37 -30.98 -37.27
C LYS A 348 -12.90 -31.36 -37.48
N SER A 349 -12.12 -31.42 -36.41
CA SER A 349 -11.06 -32.42 -36.25
C SER A 349 -10.79 -32.70 -34.76
N GLU A 350 -10.72 -34.00 -34.46
CA GLU A 350 -10.55 -34.64 -33.15
C GLU A 350 -9.07 -34.75 -32.74
N PRO A 351 -8.75 -35.22 -31.50
CA PRO A 351 -7.52 -34.87 -30.79
C PRO A 351 -6.35 -35.83 -31.01
N ALA A 352 -5.12 -35.31 -30.92
CA ALA A 352 -3.91 -36.11 -30.89
C ALA A 352 -3.50 -36.45 -29.44
N LYS A 353 -3.29 -37.75 -29.23
CA LYS A 353 -2.88 -38.44 -28.01
C LYS A 353 -1.44 -38.10 -27.56
N ALA A 354 -1.23 -38.18 -26.24
CA ALA A 354 0.06 -38.33 -25.59
C ALA A 354 0.79 -39.65 -25.96
N PRO A 355 2.11 -39.73 -25.79
CA PRO A 355 2.80 -41.00 -25.58
C PRO A 355 3.34 -41.16 -24.16
N ALA A 356 3.32 -42.41 -23.72
CA ALA A 356 3.65 -42.91 -22.41
C ALA A 356 5.15 -43.22 -22.22
N LYS A 357 5.55 -43.17 -20.95
CA LYS A 357 6.61 -43.91 -20.21
C LYS A 357 7.52 -44.85 -21.03
N LEU A 358 8.83 -44.61 -20.92
CA LEU A 358 9.86 -45.65 -21.05
C LEU A 358 10.47 -46.02 -19.69
N LYS A 359 10.82 -47.31 -19.60
CA LYS A 359 11.18 -48.09 -18.42
C LYS A 359 12.58 -47.81 -17.88
N SER A 360 12.70 -48.13 -16.59
CA SER A 360 13.90 -48.42 -15.80
C SER A 360 14.93 -49.33 -16.49
N SER A 361 16.22 -49.02 -16.29
CA SER A 361 17.29 -50.01 -16.27
C SER A 361 18.14 -49.83 -15.00
N LYS A 362 18.32 -50.94 -14.28
CA LYS A 362 19.26 -51.13 -13.18
C LYS A 362 20.69 -51.02 -13.71
N VAL A 363 21.57 -50.35 -12.97
CA VAL A 363 23.01 -50.65 -12.94
C VAL A 363 23.44 -50.71 -11.49
N ALA A 364 23.82 -51.91 -11.06
CA ALA A 364 24.59 -52.15 -9.86
C ALA A 364 26.09 -51.98 -10.18
N LYS A 365 26.85 -51.35 -9.28
CA LYS A 365 28.29 -51.57 -9.15
C LYS A 365 28.72 -51.26 -7.72
N LYS A 366 29.17 -52.35 -7.08
CA LYS A 366 30.11 -52.54 -5.96
C LYS A 366 30.12 -51.55 -4.80
#